data_AF-A0A2I3RFV8-F1
#
_entry.id   AF-A0A2I3RFV8-F1
#
_cell.length_a   1.000
_cell.length_b   1.000
_cell.length_c   1.000
_cell.angle_alpha   90.00
_cell.angle_beta   90.00
_cell.angle_gamma   90.00
#
_symmetry.space_group_name_H-M   'P 1'
#
loop_
_entity.id
_entity.type
_entity.pdbx_description
1 polymer ?
#
loop_
_entity_poly.entity_id
_entity_poly.type
_entity_poly.pdbx_seq_one_letter_code
_entity_poly.pdbx_strand_id
1 'polypeptide(L)'
;MGAAVTRGIRNFNLENPAEREISKMKPSPTPGYPSTNSLLQEQISLYPEIKVEIARKDDKMLSFLKDVYVDSKDPVSSVQVKAAETRQEPEEFRLPKGHHFDIINIKSIPKGKISIIEFPSYFFTFELKIFPHEDKKAIQSK
;
A
#
# COMPACT_ATOMS: atom_id res chain seq x y z
N MET A 1 1.15 -24.10 -17.42
CA MET A 1 1.24 -24.49 -15.99
C MET A 1 2.41 -23.83 -15.25
N GLY A 2 2.77 -22.56 -15.53
CA GLY A 2 3.93 -21.90 -14.89
C GLY A 2 3.60 -20.99 -13.70
N ALA A 3 2.34 -20.54 -13.58
CA ALA A 3 1.92 -19.58 -12.56
C ALA A 3 1.78 -20.17 -11.14
N ALA A 4 1.71 -21.50 -11.00
CA ALA A 4 1.62 -22.17 -9.71
C ALA A 4 2.99 -22.23 -9.01
N VAL A 5 4.08 -22.37 -9.78
CA VAL A 5 5.44 -22.50 -9.25
C VAL A 5 5.96 -21.17 -8.70
N THR A 6 5.62 -20.04 -9.33
CA THR A 6 6.04 -18.71 -8.86
C THR A 6 5.37 -18.27 -7.56
N ARG A 7 4.18 -18.81 -7.22
CA ARG A 7 3.49 -18.51 -5.95
C ARG A 7 4.20 -19.10 -4.73
N GLY A 8 4.84 -20.28 -4.87
CA GLY A 8 5.53 -20.96 -3.77
C GLY A 8 6.79 -20.23 -3.29
N ILE A 9 7.46 -19.50 -4.18
CA ILE A 9 8.71 -18.76 -3.90
C ILE A 9 8.44 -17.37 -3.30
N ARG A 10 7.26 -16.78 -3.59
CA ARG A 10 6.87 -15.44 -3.11
C ARG A 10 6.63 -15.40 -1.59
N ASN A 11 6.29 -16.54 -0.99
CA ASN A 11 5.95 -16.64 0.42
C ASN A 11 7.11 -17.15 1.28
N PHE A 12 8.32 -17.21 0.73
CA PHE A 12 9.51 -17.55 1.50
C PHE A 12 9.86 -16.38 2.44
N ASN A 13 10.02 -16.66 3.73
CA ASN A 13 10.36 -15.69 4.79
C ASN A 13 9.35 -14.54 4.97
N LEU A 14 8.04 -14.82 5.01
CA LEU A 14 7.01 -13.82 5.36
C LEU A 14 7.05 -13.36 6.83
N GLU A 15 7.75 -14.09 7.69
CA GLU A 15 7.91 -13.77 9.11
C GLU A 15 8.65 -12.46 9.33
N ASN A 16 9.81 -12.23 8.68
CA ASN A 16 10.57 -10.99 8.84
C ASN A 16 9.76 -9.74 8.40
N PRO A 17 9.05 -9.73 7.25
CA PRO A 17 8.11 -8.67 6.92
C PRO A 17 7.01 -8.49 7.95
N ALA A 18 6.40 -9.57 8.45
CA ALA A 18 5.33 -9.48 9.45
C ALA A 18 5.83 -8.85 10.76
N GLU A 19 6.96 -9.32 11.29
CA GLU A 19 7.59 -8.75 12.48
C GLU A 19 7.96 -7.28 12.29
N ARG A 20 8.48 -6.93 11.11
CA ARG A 20 8.81 -5.55 10.75
C ARG A 20 7.57 -4.66 10.64
N GLU A 21 6.42 -5.17 10.18
CA GLU A 21 5.18 -4.39 10.11
C GLU A 21 4.52 -4.26 11.50
N ILE A 22 4.51 -5.32 12.31
CA ILE A 22 3.90 -5.33 13.65
C ILE A 22 4.73 -4.50 14.64
N SER A 23 6.04 -4.45 14.49
CA SER A 23 6.93 -3.64 15.34
C SER A 23 6.84 -2.14 15.08
N LYS A 24 6.26 -1.71 13.96
CA LYS A 24 6.03 -0.28 13.71
C LYS A 24 5.02 0.26 14.71
N MET A 25 5.19 1.53 15.06
CA MET A 25 4.19 2.23 15.86
C MET A 25 2.86 2.24 15.11
N LYS A 26 1.75 2.00 15.82
CA LYS A 26 0.41 2.06 15.23
C LYS A 26 0.23 3.41 14.54
N PRO A 27 -0.33 3.44 13.31
CA PRO A 27 -0.57 4.71 12.63
C PRO A 27 -1.56 5.55 13.45
N SER A 28 -1.40 6.86 13.37
CA SER A 28 -2.40 7.77 13.91
C SER A 28 -3.76 7.50 13.26
N PRO A 29 -4.86 7.55 14.01
CA PRO A 29 -6.19 7.43 13.43
C PRO A 29 -6.41 8.49 12.35
N THR A 30 -7.20 8.15 11.33
CA THR A 30 -7.53 9.06 10.24
C THR A 30 -8.16 10.35 10.79
N PRO A 31 -7.77 11.54 10.29
CA PRO A 31 -8.40 12.78 10.70
C PRO A 31 -9.90 12.78 10.44
N GLY A 32 -10.69 13.14 11.45
CA GLY A 32 -12.13 13.37 11.32
C GLY A 32 -12.45 14.73 10.68
N TYR A 33 -13.66 14.89 10.17
CA TYR A 33 -14.13 16.15 9.60
C TYR A 33 -14.26 17.24 10.70
N PRO A 34 -13.86 18.50 10.44
CA PRO A 34 -13.77 19.54 11.47
C PRO A 34 -15.10 19.83 12.18
N SER A 35 -16.24 19.83 11.48
CA SER A 35 -17.53 20.10 12.13
C SER A 35 -17.94 18.98 13.09
N THR A 36 -17.59 17.73 12.79
CA THR A 36 -17.87 16.61 13.70
C THR A 36 -17.06 16.76 14.98
N ASN A 37 -15.78 17.14 14.86
CA ASN A 37 -14.92 17.34 16.03
C ASN A 37 -15.40 18.51 16.91
N SER A 38 -15.88 19.61 16.32
CA SER A 38 -16.40 20.74 17.09
C SER A 38 -17.69 20.36 17.84
N LEU A 39 -18.63 19.69 17.17
CA LEU A 39 -19.87 19.23 17.80
C LEU A 39 -19.60 18.26 18.95
N LEU A 40 -18.65 17.33 18.77
CA LEU A 40 -18.23 16.42 19.83
C LEU A 40 -17.63 17.18 21.02
N GLN A 41 -16.81 18.20 20.78
CA GLN A 41 -16.22 19.03 21.84
C GLN A 41 -17.28 19.83 22.60
N GLU A 42 -18.26 20.41 21.91
CA GLU A 42 -19.39 21.12 22.54
C GLU A 42 -20.24 20.18 23.39
N GLN A 43 -20.60 19.00 22.87
CA GLN A 43 -21.39 18.04 23.64
C GLN A 43 -20.64 17.57 24.91
N ILE A 44 -19.32 17.38 24.78
CA ILE A 44 -18.43 17.03 25.87
C ILE A 44 -18.33 18.15 26.92
N SER A 45 -18.37 19.43 26.50
CA SER A 45 -18.28 20.56 27.43
C SER A 45 -19.58 20.74 28.22
N LEU A 46 -20.71 20.44 27.61
CA LEU A 46 -22.04 20.47 28.26
C LEU A 46 -22.19 19.37 29.32
N TYR A 47 -21.60 18.20 29.09
CA TYR A 47 -21.75 17.02 29.96
C TYR A 47 -20.39 16.38 30.29
N PRO A 48 -19.62 16.96 31.22
CA PRO A 48 -18.30 16.45 31.59
C PRO A 48 -18.35 15.05 32.25
N GLU A 49 -19.49 14.66 32.82
CA GLU A 49 -19.69 13.35 33.46
C GLU A 49 -19.53 12.21 32.46
N ILE A 50 -19.97 12.41 31.21
CA ILE A 50 -19.90 11.41 30.13
C ILE A 50 -18.45 11.00 29.87
N LYS A 51 -17.50 11.94 29.91
CA LYS A 51 -16.06 11.61 29.76
C LYS A 51 -15.58 10.68 30.86
N VAL A 52 -16.02 10.92 32.10
CA VAL A 52 -15.65 10.11 33.25
C VAL A 52 -16.26 8.72 33.14
N GLU A 53 -17.51 8.62 32.70
CA GLU A 53 -18.20 7.35 32.48
C GLU A 53 -17.57 6.52 31.34
N ILE A 54 -17.22 7.14 30.20
CA ILE A 54 -16.54 6.45 29.10
C ILE A 54 -15.16 5.93 29.51
N ALA A 55 -14.44 6.69 30.34
CA ALA A 55 -13.14 6.26 30.85
C ALA A 55 -13.26 5.15 31.91
N ARG A 56 -14.42 5.01 32.56
CA ARG A 56 -14.69 3.92 33.50
C ARG A 56 -14.99 2.64 32.73
N LYS A 57 -14.62 1.52 33.34
CA LYS A 57 -14.88 0.20 32.80
C LYS A 57 -16.32 -0.21 33.09
N ASP A 58 -17.03 -0.67 32.06
CA ASP A 58 -18.34 -1.31 32.20
C ASP A 58 -18.16 -2.83 32.39
N ASP A 59 -18.44 -3.33 33.59
CA ASP A 59 -18.29 -4.73 33.94
C ASP A 59 -19.33 -5.64 33.25
N LYS A 60 -20.51 -5.11 32.89
CA LYS A 60 -21.52 -5.85 32.13
C LYS A 60 -21.08 -6.04 30.68
N MET A 61 -20.49 -5.00 30.08
CA MET A 61 -19.89 -5.14 28.75
C MET A 61 -18.71 -6.13 28.78
N LEU A 62 -17.91 -6.10 29.84
CA LEU A 62 -16.82 -7.05 30.03
C LEU A 62 -17.30 -8.51 30.10
N SER A 63 -18.40 -8.79 30.80
CA SER A 63 -18.92 -10.17 30.86
C SER A 63 -19.31 -10.67 29.47
N PHE A 64 -19.97 -9.86 28.65
CA PHE A 64 -20.36 -10.25 27.29
C PHE A 64 -19.16 -10.52 26.39
N LEU A 65 -18.08 -9.74 26.53
CA LEU A 65 -16.86 -9.96 25.74
C LEU A 65 -16.12 -11.24 26.13
N LYS A 66 -16.27 -11.72 27.37
CA LYS A 66 -15.70 -13.00 27.82
C LYS A 66 -16.47 -14.20 27.26
N ASP A 67 -17.77 -14.05 27.06
CA ASP A 67 -18.64 -15.11 26.54
C ASP A 67 -18.41 -15.37 25.03
N VAL A 68 -17.73 -14.46 24.33
CA VAL A 68 -17.37 -14.63 22.91
C VAL A 68 -16.08 -15.43 22.79
N TYR A 69 -16.21 -16.67 22.29
CA TYR A 69 -15.08 -17.53 21.96
C TYR A 69 -14.86 -17.59 20.45
N VAL A 70 -13.63 -17.31 19.99
CA VAL A 70 -13.23 -17.44 18.59
C VAL A 70 -12.34 -18.68 18.44
N ASP A 71 -12.87 -19.70 17.78
CA ASP A 71 -12.09 -20.88 17.38
C ASP A 71 -11.37 -20.56 16.06
N SER A 72 -10.11 -20.11 16.14
CA SER A 72 -9.29 -19.95 14.93
C SER A 72 -8.86 -21.32 14.43
N LYS A 73 -9.16 -21.58 13.16
CA LYS A 73 -8.66 -22.76 12.41
C LYS A 73 -7.39 -22.44 11.63
N ASP A 74 -6.68 -21.38 12.00
CA ASP A 74 -5.39 -21.08 11.38
C ASP A 74 -4.38 -22.19 11.74
N PRO A 75 -3.53 -22.60 10.80
CA PRO A 75 -2.48 -23.58 11.09
C PRO A 75 -1.57 -23.02 12.19
N VAL A 76 -1.48 -23.74 13.31
CA VAL A 76 -0.64 -23.38 14.46
C VAL A 76 0.80 -23.24 13.99
N SER A 77 1.35 -22.02 13.99
CA SER A 77 2.75 -21.80 13.68
C SER A 77 3.58 -22.37 14.83
N SER A 78 4.31 -23.44 14.56
CA SER A 78 5.26 -24.04 15.50
C SER A 78 6.54 -23.21 15.57
N VAL A 79 6.43 -21.93 15.96
CA VAL A 79 7.61 -21.08 16.18
C VAL A 79 8.12 -21.35 17.60
N GLN A 80 9.11 -22.23 17.70
CA GLN A 80 9.91 -22.35 18.91
C GLN A 80 10.72 -21.06 19.06
N VAL A 81 10.46 -20.30 20.13
CA VAL A 81 11.28 -19.16 20.53
C VAL A 81 12.66 -19.68 20.93
N LYS A 82 13.61 -19.70 19.98
CA LYS A 82 15.02 -19.87 20.30
C LYS A 82 15.57 -18.53 20.76
N ALA A 83 15.87 -18.46 22.05
CA ALA A 83 16.62 -17.35 22.63
C ALA A 83 18.01 -17.29 21.99
N ALA A 84 18.32 -16.10 21.46
CA ALA A 84 19.63 -15.55 21.14
C ALA A 84 20.60 -16.44 20.34
N GLU A 85 20.71 -16.16 19.04
CA GLU A 85 22.00 -16.27 18.35
C GLU A 85 22.18 -15.10 17.37
N THR A 86 23.31 -14.44 17.58
CA THR A 86 23.99 -13.33 16.90
C THR A 86 23.31 -12.72 15.66
N ARG A 87 22.90 -11.46 15.84
CA ARG A 87 22.49 -10.49 14.82
C ARG A 87 23.56 -10.40 13.72
N GLN A 88 23.33 -11.02 12.57
CA GLN A 88 24.04 -10.64 11.34
C GLN A 88 23.35 -9.38 10.79
N GLU A 89 24.16 -8.34 10.58
CA GLU A 89 23.72 -7.07 10.01
C GLU A 89 23.14 -7.33 8.61
N PRO A 90 21.89 -6.90 8.31
CA PRO A 90 21.34 -7.09 6.99
C PRO A 90 22.16 -6.27 5.98
N GLU A 91 22.79 -6.94 5.01
CA GLU A 91 23.43 -6.29 3.86
C GLU A 91 22.41 -5.35 3.22
N GLU A 92 22.71 -4.05 3.29
CA GLU A 92 21.85 -3.03 2.74
C GLU A 92 21.82 -3.14 1.22
N PHE A 93 20.74 -3.69 0.67
CA PHE A 93 20.48 -3.64 -0.77
C PHE A 93 20.02 -2.23 -1.17
N ARG A 94 20.94 -1.26 -1.12
CA ARG A 94 20.72 0.09 -1.64
C ARG A 94 21.08 0.13 -3.11
N LEU A 95 20.18 0.66 -3.94
CA LEU A 95 20.57 1.14 -5.26
C LEU A 95 21.53 2.34 -5.08
N PRO A 96 22.64 2.43 -5.84
CA PRO A 96 23.53 3.57 -5.77
C PRO A 96 22.74 4.85 -6.06
N LYS A 97 22.69 5.74 -5.08
CA LYS A 97 22.01 7.03 -5.20
C LYS A 97 22.91 7.96 -6.00
N GLY A 98 22.65 8.04 -7.30
CA GLY A 98 23.33 8.95 -8.22
C GLY A 98 22.38 9.36 -9.34
N HIS A 99 22.42 10.64 -9.73
CA HIS A 99 21.82 11.13 -10.98
C HIS A 99 22.70 10.69 -12.16
N HIS A 100 22.75 9.38 -12.40
CA HIS A 100 23.32 8.82 -13.61
C HIS A 100 22.28 7.92 -14.24
N PHE A 101 21.14 8.52 -14.57
CA PHE A 101 20.39 8.06 -15.73
C PHE A 101 21.27 8.43 -16.92
N ASP A 102 22.17 7.53 -17.29
CA ASP A 102 22.82 7.58 -18.59
C ASP A 102 21.73 7.44 -19.66
N ILE A 103 21.13 8.58 -19.97
CA ILE A 103 20.38 8.88 -21.18
C ILE A 103 21.29 8.71 -22.42
N ILE A 104 22.58 8.42 -22.21
CA ILE A 104 23.59 8.35 -23.25
C ILE A 104 24.03 6.88 -23.38
N ASN A 105 23.64 6.26 -24.50
CA ASN A 105 24.12 5.01 -25.10
C ASN A 105 23.33 3.70 -24.88
N ILE A 106 22.01 3.72 -25.11
CA ILE A 106 21.26 2.49 -25.39
C ILE A 106 21.71 1.97 -26.77
N LYS A 107 22.64 1.00 -26.81
CA LYS A 107 23.14 0.42 -28.08
C LYS A 107 22.16 -0.50 -28.80
N SER A 108 21.27 -1.17 -28.06
CA SER A 108 20.31 -2.10 -28.65
C SER A 108 19.12 -2.36 -27.73
N ILE A 109 17.90 -2.24 -28.25
CA ILE A 109 16.65 -2.52 -27.51
C ILE A 109 16.20 -3.95 -27.83
N PRO A 110 15.91 -4.80 -26.83
CA PRO A 110 15.43 -6.16 -27.06
C PRO A 110 14.04 -6.16 -27.71
N LYS A 111 13.80 -7.12 -28.61
CA LYS A 111 12.52 -7.26 -29.33
C LYS A 111 11.34 -7.31 -28.34
N GLY A 112 10.35 -6.45 -28.53
CA GLY A 112 9.14 -6.36 -27.69
C GLY A 112 9.23 -5.39 -26.51
N LYS A 113 10.32 -4.60 -26.40
CA LYS A 113 10.44 -3.46 -25.49
C LYS A 113 10.57 -2.17 -26.28
N ILE A 114 10.18 -1.06 -25.67
CA ILE A 114 10.27 0.28 -26.26
C ILE A 114 11.01 1.20 -25.29
N SER A 115 11.90 2.04 -25.84
CA SER A 115 12.59 3.05 -25.03
C SER A 115 11.68 4.25 -24.76
N ILE A 116 12.01 5.03 -23.72
CA ILE A 116 11.28 6.27 -23.39
C ILE A 116 11.38 7.29 -24.54
N ILE A 117 12.46 7.26 -25.32
CA ILE A 117 12.68 8.17 -26.46
C ILE A 117 11.79 7.80 -27.65
N GLU A 118 11.61 6.51 -27.93
CA GLU A 118 10.80 6.04 -29.05
C GLU A 118 9.29 5.99 -28.72
N PHE A 119 8.95 5.91 -27.43
CA PHE A 119 7.56 5.84 -26.96
C PHE A 119 6.64 6.93 -27.55
N PRO A 120 7.02 8.23 -27.57
CA PRO A 120 6.16 9.29 -28.11
C PRO A 120 5.87 9.12 -29.60
N SER A 121 6.83 8.62 -30.39
CA SER A 121 6.65 8.40 -31.83
C SER A 121 5.66 7.27 -32.12
N TYR A 122 5.72 6.17 -31.36
CA TYR A 122 4.74 5.08 -31.46
C TYR A 122 3.38 5.50 -30.93
N PHE A 123 3.33 6.29 -29.86
CA PHE A 123 2.09 6.80 -29.29
C PHE A 123 1.35 7.74 -30.24
N PHE A 124 2.07 8.69 -30.86
CA PHE A 124 1.49 9.64 -31.80
C PHE A 124 1.03 8.98 -33.11
N THR A 125 1.75 7.98 -33.60
CA THR A 125 1.31 7.20 -34.76
C THR A 125 0.11 6.30 -34.45
N PHE A 126 -0.04 5.83 -33.21
CA PHE A 126 -1.26 5.14 -32.76
C PHE A 126 -2.46 6.07 -32.73
N GLU A 127 -2.31 7.29 -32.19
CA GLU A 127 -3.36 8.32 -32.17
C GLU A 127 -3.81 8.72 -33.58
N LEU A 128 -2.88 8.97 -34.51
CA LEU A 128 -3.20 9.30 -35.91
C LEU A 128 -3.88 8.15 -36.68
N LYS A 129 -3.72 6.91 -36.22
CA LYS A 129 -4.38 5.76 -36.84
C LYS A 129 -5.80 5.52 -36.30
N ILE A 130 -6.12 6.05 -35.12
CA ILE A 130 -7.46 5.99 -34.52
C ILE A 130 -8.35 7.14 -35.04
N PHE A 131 -7.77 8.28 -35.39
CA PHE A 131 -8.50 9.39 -36.01
C PHE A 131 -8.07 9.61 -37.47
N PRO A 132 -8.70 8.96 -38.46
CA PRO A 132 -8.53 9.38 -39.85
C PRO A 132 -9.09 10.80 -40.01
N HIS A 133 -8.30 11.67 -40.65
CA HIS A 133 -8.75 13.00 -41.06
C HIS A 133 -9.75 12.85 -42.21
N GLU A 134 -11.03 12.67 -41.89
CA GLU A 134 -12.11 12.88 -42.84
C GLU A 134 -12.84 14.19 -42.54
N ASP A 135 -13.05 14.95 -43.62
CA ASP A 135 -13.98 16.06 -43.81
C ASP A 135 -13.64 17.44 -43.22
N LYS A 136 -12.76 18.16 -43.93
CA LYS A 136 -12.87 19.63 -44.03
C LYS A 136 -13.68 19.99 -45.28
N LYS A 137 -15.01 20.10 -45.14
CA LYS A 137 -15.82 20.85 -46.13
C LYS A 137 -15.43 22.32 -46.06
N ALA A 138 -14.86 22.82 -47.14
CA ALA A 138 -14.58 24.23 -47.34
C ALA A 138 -15.91 25.02 -47.34
N ILE A 139 -16.12 25.85 -46.32
CA ILE A 139 -17.07 26.96 -46.41
C ILE A 139 -16.31 28.09 -47.11
N GLN A 140 -16.60 28.27 -48.41
CA GLN A 140 -16.19 29.47 -49.13
C GLN A 140 -17.06 30.63 -48.66
N SER A 141 -16.41 31.66 -48.13
CA SER A 141 -17.01 32.98 -47.89
C SER A 141 -16.70 33.89 -49.07
N LYS A 142 -17.69 34.14 -49.93
CA LYS A 142 -17.94 35.45 -50.57
C LYS A 142 -19.29 35.50 -51.23
#